data_AF-A0A843V4Z3-F1
#
_entry.id   AF-A0A843V4Z3-F1
#
_cell.length_a   1.000
_cell.length_b   1.000
_cell.length_c   1.000
_cell.angle_alpha   90.00
_cell.angle_beta   90.00
_cell.angle_gamma   90.00
#
_symmetry.space_group_name_H-M   'P 1'
#
loop_
_entity.id
_entity.type
_entity.pdbx_description
1 polymer ?
#
loop_
_entity_poly.entity_id
_entity_poly.type
_entity_poly.pdbx_seq_one_letter_code
_entity_poly.pdbx_strand_id
1 'polypeptide(L)'
;MLMKLLDDHCMEVNNQIEPDSPDGPPSEYDFVYLPMDFRTNSCLGYAFVNFTTAAAAWRFYQALNNFKWEMFGTKKITRICYARIQGKEAMLANFGASSFRCDSDEYLPVTFSPPRSGAEPCPPPTLVGKRWPRSTNTPRQQLLQQAAAATAAGAPDISSSSFSSTPARSSRKT
;
A
#
# COMPACT_ATOMS: atom_id res chain seq x y z
N MET A 1 -3.33 -1.50 -2.68
CA MET A 1 -2.69 -0.64 -3.70
C MET A 1 -1.19 -0.94 -3.71
N LEU A 2 -0.57 -1.12 -4.89
CA LEU A 2 0.76 -1.72 -5.18
C LEU A 2 1.16 -2.98 -4.38
N MET A 3 1.45 -2.90 -3.08
CA MET A 3 1.88 -4.07 -2.29
C MET A 3 0.88 -5.23 -2.39
N LYS A 4 -0.42 -4.95 -2.22
CA LYS A 4 -1.47 -5.97 -2.45
C LYS A 4 -1.39 -6.60 -3.84
N LEU A 5 -1.12 -5.81 -4.89
CA LEU A 5 -1.01 -6.33 -6.25
C LEU A 5 0.25 -7.20 -6.42
N LEU A 6 1.36 -6.85 -5.75
CA LEU A 6 2.56 -7.69 -5.71
C LEU A 6 2.28 -9.00 -4.96
N ASP A 7 1.59 -8.94 -3.83
CA ASP A 7 1.21 -10.12 -3.04
C ASP A 7 0.28 -11.03 -3.84
N ASP A 8 -0.80 -10.49 -4.41
CA ASP A 8 -1.76 -11.22 -5.23
C ASP A 8 -1.04 -11.91 -6.42
N HIS A 9 -0.14 -11.19 -7.10
CA HIS A 9 0.65 -11.74 -8.22
C HIS A 9 1.57 -12.86 -7.77
N CYS A 10 2.33 -12.64 -6.69
CA CYS A 10 3.26 -13.65 -6.19
C CYS A 10 2.51 -14.91 -5.74
N MET A 11 1.41 -14.74 -5.01
CA MET A 11 0.58 -15.85 -4.55
C MET A 11 0.00 -16.65 -5.73
N GLU A 12 -0.57 -15.98 -6.73
CA GLU A 12 -1.15 -16.65 -7.91
C GLU A 12 -0.08 -17.42 -8.69
N VAL A 13 1.07 -16.80 -8.94
CA VAL A 13 2.16 -17.46 -9.66
C VAL A 13 2.73 -18.63 -8.87
N ASN A 14 2.90 -18.47 -7.55
CA ASN A 14 3.45 -19.53 -6.70
C ASN A 14 2.52 -20.73 -6.59
N ASN A 15 1.20 -20.54 -6.67
CA ASN A 15 0.23 -21.63 -6.72
C ASN A 15 0.30 -22.47 -8.01
N GLN A 16 0.94 -21.93 -9.05
CA GLN A 16 1.09 -22.59 -10.36
C GLN A 16 2.49 -23.21 -10.55
N ILE A 17 3.44 -22.93 -9.65
CA ILE A 17 4.79 -23.50 -9.72
C ILE A 17 4.79 -24.84 -9.01
N GLU A 18 5.03 -25.92 -9.76
CA GLU A 18 5.25 -27.24 -9.16
C GLU A 18 6.59 -27.27 -8.39
N PRO A 19 6.69 -27.96 -7.25
CA PRO A 19 7.91 -27.96 -6.41
C PRO A 19 9.19 -28.41 -7.12
N ASP A 20 9.06 -29.28 -8.12
CA ASP A 20 10.15 -29.84 -8.92
C ASP A 20 10.14 -29.32 -10.38
N SER A 21 9.40 -28.25 -10.65
CA SER A 21 9.25 -27.72 -12.01
C SER A 21 10.50 -26.96 -12.47
N PRO A 22 10.82 -27.00 -13.77
CA PRO A 22 11.89 -26.19 -14.36
C PRO A 22 11.56 -24.70 -14.38
N ASP A 23 10.35 -24.29 -13.99
CA ASP A 23 9.91 -22.89 -14.01
C ASP A 23 10.68 -22.04 -13.02
N GLY A 24 11.37 -22.64 -12.04
CA GLY A 24 12.39 -21.99 -11.20
C GLY A 24 11.86 -21.54 -9.83
N PRO A 25 12.68 -20.80 -9.06
CA PRO A 25 12.37 -20.42 -7.68
C PRO A 25 11.06 -19.63 -7.54
N PRO A 26 10.48 -19.57 -6.33
CA PRO A 26 9.24 -18.86 -6.08
C PRO A 26 9.34 -17.38 -6.46
N SER A 27 8.21 -16.81 -6.82
CA SER A 27 8.05 -15.38 -7.03
C SER A 27 7.95 -14.69 -5.69
N GLU A 28 8.99 -13.95 -5.33
CA GLU A 28 9.06 -13.20 -4.08
C GLU A 28 9.74 -11.85 -4.29
N TYR A 29 9.41 -10.90 -3.43
CA TYR A 29 10.00 -9.57 -3.44
C TYR A 29 10.36 -9.09 -2.04
N ASP A 30 11.39 -8.25 -1.94
CA ASP A 30 12.00 -7.89 -0.66
C ASP A 30 12.29 -6.40 -0.51
N PHE A 31 11.95 -5.58 -1.50
CA PHE A 31 12.02 -4.12 -1.44
C PHE A 31 10.92 -3.49 -2.28
N VAL A 32 10.26 -2.46 -1.75
CA VAL A 32 9.25 -1.66 -2.46
C VAL A 32 9.43 -0.19 -2.13
N TYR A 33 9.32 0.68 -3.14
CA TYR A 33 9.23 2.11 -2.95
C TYR A 33 8.27 2.75 -3.96
N LEU A 34 7.24 3.45 -3.47
CA LEU A 34 6.28 4.19 -4.27
C LEU A 34 6.31 5.67 -3.87
N PRO A 35 7.03 6.53 -4.61
CA PRO A 35 7.04 7.96 -4.37
C PRO A 35 5.66 8.62 -4.53
N MET A 36 5.36 9.55 -3.63
CA MET A 36 4.11 10.32 -3.63
C MET A 36 4.39 11.82 -3.85
N ASP A 37 3.63 12.46 -4.74
CA ASP A 37 3.46 13.92 -4.71
C ASP A 37 2.41 14.25 -3.65
N PHE A 38 2.89 14.77 -2.54
CA PHE A 38 2.05 15.12 -1.41
C PHE A 38 1.43 16.53 -1.50
N ARG A 39 1.63 17.27 -2.60
CA ARG A 39 0.83 18.46 -2.92
C ARG A 39 -0.49 18.05 -3.58
N THR A 40 -0.44 17.03 -4.43
CA THR A 40 -1.60 16.50 -5.17
C THR A 40 -2.21 15.27 -4.52
N ASN A 41 -1.54 14.69 -3.51
CA ASN A 41 -1.89 13.41 -2.87
C ASN A 41 -2.00 12.27 -3.88
N SER A 42 -1.04 12.19 -4.81
CA SER A 42 -1.01 11.17 -5.86
C SER A 42 0.39 10.58 -6.00
N CYS A 43 0.50 9.32 -6.45
CA CYS A 43 1.81 8.76 -6.78
C CYS A 43 2.49 9.53 -7.93
N LEU A 44 3.83 9.57 -7.94
CA LEU A 44 4.61 10.21 -9.00
C LEU A 44 4.57 9.46 -10.33
N GLY A 45 3.90 8.30 -10.39
CA GLY A 45 3.72 7.52 -11.61
C GLY A 45 4.80 6.47 -11.87
N TYR A 46 5.69 6.22 -10.90
CA TYR A 46 6.68 5.15 -10.95
C TYR A 46 6.87 4.53 -9.56
N ALA A 47 7.43 3.33 -9.52
CA ALA A 47 7.77 2.61 -8.31
C ALA A 47 9.03 1.78 -8.53
N PHE A 48 9.74 1.47 -7.44
CA PHE A 48 10.82 0.48 -7.43
C PHE A 48 10.34 -0.76 -6.69
N VAL A 49 10.62 -1.93 -7.27
CA VAL A 49 10.36 -3.22 -6.66
C VAL A 49 11.59 -4.08 -6.89
N ASN A 50 12.14 -4.68 -5.84
CA ASN A 50 13.18 -5.69 -5.97
C ASN A 50 12.56 -7.07 -5.78
N PHE A 51 12.60 -7.88 -6.84
CA PHE A 51 12.31 -9.31 -6.75
C PHE A 51 13.57 -10.05 -6.32
N THR A 52 13.41 -11.14 -5.58
CA THR A 52 14.53 -11.95 -5.09
C THR A 52 15.27 -12.66 -6.21
N THR A 53 14.59 -12.91 -7.34
CA THR A 53 15.16 -13.59 -8.50
C THR A 53 14.76 -12.92 -9.81
N ALA A 54 15.61 -13.06 -10.83
CA ALA A 54 15.33 -12.56 -12.18
C ALA A 54 14.10 -13.25 -12.81
N ALA A 55 13.88 -14.53 -12.49
CA ALA A 55 12.70 -15.28 -12.94
C ALA A 55 11.41 -14.66 -12.39
N ALA A 56 11.36 -14.33 -11.09
CA ALA A 56 10.22 -13.66 -10.48
C ALA A 56 9.93 -12.28 -11.13
N ALA A 57 10.98 -11.48 -11.35
CA ALA A 57 10.84 -10.20 -12.05
C ALA A 57 10.31 -10.37 -13.49
N TRP A 58 10.76 -11.41 -14.18
CA TRP A 58 10.31 -11.71 -15.55
C TRP A 58 8.84 -12.12 -15.60
N ARG A 59 8.38 -13.01 -14.69
CA ARG A 59 6.96 -13.38 -14.58
C ARG A 59 6.08 -12.16 -14.29
N PHE A 60 6.53 -11.27 -13.41
CA PHE A 60 5.85 -10.00 -13.14
C PHE A 60 5.80 -9.09 -14.38
N TYR A 61 6.91 -8.97 -15.11
CA TYR A 61 6.95 -8.23 -16.36
C TYR A 61 5.94 -8.77 -17.38
N GLN A 62 5.88 -10.09 -17.58
CA GLN A 62 4.97 -10.72 -18.52
C GLN A 62 3.50 -10.47 -18.17
N ALA A 63 3.15 -10.53 -16.88
CA ALA A 63 1.78 -10.33 -16.42
C ALA A 63 1.32 -8.86 -16.48
N LEU A 64 2.21 -7.94 -16.12
CA LEU A 64 1.82 -6.56 -15.81
C LEU A 64 2.42 -5.51 -16.72
N ASN A 65 3.28 -5.84 -17.69
CA ASN A 65 3.71 -4.87 -18.68
C ASN A 65 2.58 -4.59 -19.69
N ASN A 66 2.35 -3.31 -20.01
CA ASN A 66 1.21 -2.84 -20.81
C ASN A 66 -0.19 -3.07 -20.20
N PHE A 67 -0.25 -3.39 -18.90
CA PHE A 67 -1.49 -3.47 -18.15
C PHE A 67 -2.15 -2.09 -18.02
N LYS A 68 -3.47 -2.06 -18.26
CA LYS A 68 -4.27 -0.83 -18.17
C LYS A 68 -4.83 -0.70 -16.76
N TRP A 69 -4.50 0.40 -16.08
CA TRP A 69 -5.12 0.72 -14.80
C TRP A 69 -6.50 1.34 -15.04
N GLU A 70 -7.52 0.51 -15.24
CA GLU A 70 -8.90 0.97 -15.47
C GLU A 70 -9.59 1.52 -14.20
N MET A 71 -8.92 1.39 -13.05
CA MET A 71 -9.32 1.97 -11.78
C MET A 71 -9.09 3.49 -11.71
N PHE A 72 -9.99 4.18 -11.01
CA PHE A 72 -9.94 5.63 -10.76
C PHE A 72 -10.02 6.53 -12.01
N GLY A 73 -10.58 6.02 -13.11
CA GLY A 73 -10.79 6.81 -14.34
C GLY A 73 -9.49 7.20 -15.05
N THR A 74 -8.36 6.59 -14.69
CA THR A 74 -7.08 6.84 -15.36
C THR A 74 -6.98 5.99 -16.62
N LYS A 75 -6.34 6.50 -17.67
CA LYS A 75 -5.97 5.71 -18.86
C LYS A 75 -4.49 5.29 -18.80
N LYS A 76 -3.94 5.19 -17.58
CA LYS A 76 -2.52 4.91 -17.40
C LYS A 76 -2.24 3.47 -17.78
N ILE A 77 -1.18 3.29 -18.56
CA ILE A 77 -0.68 1.98 -18.98
C ILE A 77 0.65 1.76 -18.25
N THR A 78 0.81 0.61 -17.60
CA THR A 78 2.09 0.24 -16.98
C THR A 78 3.16 0.05 -18.03
N ARG A 79 4.35 0.53 -17.71
CA ARG A 79 5.58 0.15 -18.41
C ARG A 79 6.58 -0.29 -17.36
N ILE A 80 7.07 -1.52 -17.51
CA ILE A 80 8.07 -2.08 -16.62
C ILE A 80 9.43 -2.01 -17.33
N CYS A 81 10.45 -1.55 -16.61
CA CYS A 81 11.82 -1.51 -17.11
C CYS A 81 12.79 -1.81 -15.96
N TYR A 82 14.01 -2.21 -16.31
CA TYR A 82 15.06 -2.40 -15.31
C TYR A 82 15.44 -1.07 -14.66
N ALA A 83 15.51 -1.08 -13.33
CA ALA A 83 16.04 0.05 -12.57
C ALA A 83 17.54 0.24 -12.82
N ARG A 84 18.03 1.49 -12.74
CA ARG A 84 19.46 1.79 -12.86
C ARG A 84 20.28 1.19 -11.70
N ILE A 85 19.69 1.10 -10.51
CA ILE A 85 20.27 0.47 -9.33
C ILE A 85 19.60 -0.90 -9.21
N GLN A 86 20.40 -1.97 -9.20
CA GLN A 86 19.93 -3.36 -9.21
C GLN A 86 20.33 -4.08 -7.93
N GLY A 87 19.42 -4.90 -7.40
CA GLY A 87 19.64 -5.70 -6.20
C GLY A 87 19.32 -4.97 -4.89
N LYS A 88 18.88 -5.74 -3.89
CA LYS A 88 18.47 -5.26 -2.57
C LYS A 88 19.56 -4.45 -1.88
N GLU A 89 20.79 -4.95 -1.80
CA GLU A 89 21.88 -4.28 -1.08
C GLU A 89 22.19 -2.89 -1.66
N ALA A 90 22.26 -2.78 -2.99
CA ALA A 90 22.49 -1.51 -3.67
C ALA A 90 21.31 -0.53 -3.48
N MET A 91 20.07 -1.04 -3.49
CA MET A 91 18.90 -0.22 -3.15
C MET A 91 18.95 0.25 -1.70
N LEU A 92 19.26 -0.61 -0.73
CA LEU A 92 19.38 -0.24 0.68
C LEU A 92 20.48 0.79 0.90
N ALA A 93 21.64 0.65 0.25
CA ALA A 93 22.71 1.62 0.35
C ALA A 93 22.29 3.00 -0.20
N ASN A 94 21.65 3.03 -1.37
CA ASN A 94 21.22 4.26 -2.01
C ASN A 94 20.07 4.95 -1.26
N PHE A 95 18.98 4.23 -1.01
CA PHE A 95 17.80 4.77 -0.36
C PHE A 95 18.01 4.98 1.15
N GLY A 96 18.86 4.16 1.78
CA GLY A 96 19.24 4.32 3.20
C GLY A 96 20.05 5.57 3.48
N ALA A 97 20.90 5.99 2.54
CA ALA A 97 21.62 7.27 2.63
C ALA A 97 20.75 8.49 2.26
N SER A 98 19.58 8.27 1.68
CA SER A 98 18.68 9.33 1.20
C SER A 98 17.75 9.88 2.29
N SER A 99 17.34 11.14 2.14
CA SER A 99 16.32 11.76 2.98
C SER A 99 15.07 12.08 2.16
N PHE A 100 13.90 11.72 2.68
CA PHE A 100 12.62 11.77 1.98
C PHE A 100 11.70 12.80 2.59
N ARG A 101 11.28 13.75 1.78
CA ARG A 101 10.35 14.79 2.21
C ARG A 101 8.91 14.28 2.15
N CYS A 102 8.44 13.65 3.23
CA CYS A 102 7.12 13.03 3.33
C CYS A 102 6.37 13.37 4.63
N ASP A 103 5.05 13.20 4.60
CA ASP A 103 4.18 13.50 5.74
C ASP A 103 4.24 12.40 6.82
N SER A 104 4.25 11.14 6.38
CA SER A 104 4.30 9.94 7.23
C SER A 104 5.46 9.02 6.84
N ASP A 105 5.87 8.16 7.77
CA ASP A 105 6.87 7.12 7.55
C ASP A 105 6.36 6.01 6.59
N GLU A 106 5.05 5.88 6.41
CA GLU A 106 4.41 4.94 5.46
C GLU A 106 4.80 5.18 3.99
N TYR A 107 5.34 6.35 3.69
CA TYR A 107 5.78 6.73 2.34
C TYR A 107 7.28 6.53 2.12
N LEU A 108 8.00 6.06 3.13
CA LEU A 108 9.40 5.69 2.98
C LEU A 108 9.52 4.39 2.17
N PRO A 109 10.65 4.18 1.49
CA PRO A 109 10.99 2.87 0.97
C PRO A 109 10.96 1.81 2.07
N VAL A 110 10.53 0.61 1.72
CA VAL A 110 10.40 -0.51 2.65
C VAL A 110 11.17 -1.72 2.16
N THR A 111 11.72 -2.49 3.10
CA THR A 111 12.30 -3.80 2.84
C THR A 111 11.64 -4.87 3.71
N PHE A 112 11.69 -6.11 3.23
CA PHE A 112 11.08 -7.27 3.88
C PHE A 112 12.14 -8.33 4.17
N SER A 113 11.99 -8.97 5.34
CA SER A 113 12.79 -10.10 5.78
C SER A 113 11.94 -10.98 6.69
N PRO A 114 11.54 -12.20 6.27
CA PRO A 114 11.81 -12.80 4.96
C PRO A 114 11.16 -12.05 3.78
N PRO A 115 11.57 -12.31 2.52
CA PRO A 115 10.87 -11.83 1.33
C PRO A 115 9.39 -12.19 1.34
N ARG A 116 8.56 -11.36 0.71
CA ARG A 116 7.11 -11.59 0.59
C ARG A 116 6.84 -12.46 -0.62
N SER A 117 6.19 -13.59 -0.40
CA SER A 117 5.70 -14.53 -1.43
C SER A 117 4.19 -14.38 -1.70
N GLY A 118 3.52 -13.46 -1.00
CA GLY A 118 2.06 -13.28 -1.03
C GLY A 118 1.30 -14.06 0.05
N ALA A 119 1.97 -14.92 0.82
CA ALA A 119 1.37 -15.65 1.94
C ALA A 119 1.34 -14.83 3.25
N GLU A 120 0.29 -15.00 4.06
CA GLU A 120 0.16 -14.41 5.40
C GLU A 120 0.57 -15.41 6.50
N PRO A 121 1.08 -14.96 7.66
CA PRO A 121 1.30 -13.57 8.05
C PRO A 121 2.65 -13.03 7.57
N CYS A 122 2.62 -11.87 6.92
CA CYS A 122 3.85 -11.16 6.58
C CYS A 122 4.29 -10.26 7.75
N PRO A 123 5.56 -10.31 8.19
CA PRO A 123 6.05 -9.40 9.21
C PRO A 123 6.01 -7.94 8.73
N PRO A 124 5.98 -6.98 9.66
CA PRO A 124 5.95 -5.57 9.30
C PRO A 124 7.20 -5.18 8.48
N PRO A 125 7.04 -4.30 7.47
CA PRO A 125 8.17 -3.82 6.70
C PRO A 125 9.18 -3.07 7.58
N THR A 126 10.46 -3.17 7.21
CA THR A 126 11.51 -2.31 7.74
C THR A 126 11.62 -1.06 6.86
N LEU A 127 11.52 0.11 7.48
CA LEU A 127 11.65 1.41 6.80
C LEU A 127 13.11 1.65 6.40
N VAL A 128 13.32 2.24 5.23
CA VAL A 128 14.65 2.51 4.68
C VAL A 128 14.83 4.01 4.44
N GLY A 129 15.90 4.57 5.00
CA GLY A 129 16.28 5.98 4.87
C GLY A 129 15.70 6.87 5.96
N LYS A 130 15.79 8.19 5.76
CA LYS A 130 15.44 9.19 6.79
C LYS A 130 14.25 10.03 6.35
N ARG A 131 13.22 10.14 7.19
CA ARG A 131 12.11 11.07 6.94
C ARG A 131 12.55 12.51 7.24
N TRP A 132 12.24 13.40 6.30
CA TRP A 132 12.27 14.84 6.48
C TRP A 132 10.82 15.36 6.52
N PRO A 133 10.30 15.71 7.70
CA PRO A 133 8.90 16.12 7.81
C PRO A 133 8.66 17.41 7.01
N ARG A 134 7.49 17.49 6.37
CA ARG A 134 7.04 18.74 5.76
C ARG A 134 6.47 19.64 6.83
N SER A 135 6.74 20.95 6.73
CA SER A 135 6.04 21.94 7.54
C SER A 135 4.54 21.79 7.31
N THR A 136 3.80 21.47 8.37
CA THR A 136 2.38 21.06 8.37
C THR A 136 1.41 22.24 8.15
N ASN A 137 1.91 23.45 7.90
CA ASN A 137 1.10 24.66 7.72
C ASN A 137 0.75 24.92 6.25
N THR A 138 0.20 23.93 5.54
CA THR A 138 -0.47 24.21 4.26
C THR A 138 -1.99 24.25 4.46
N PRO A 139 -2.72 25.22 3.88
CA PRO A 139 -4.18 25.34 4.04
C PRO A 139 -4.94 24.07 3.66
N ARG A 140 -4.45 23.34 2.65
CA ARG A 140 -5.05 22.08 2.18
C ARG A 140 -4.89 20.93 3.16
N GLN A 141 -3.76 20.83 3.86
CA GLN A 141 -3.56 19.81 4.90
C GLN A 141 -4.42 20.10 6.12
N GLN A 142 -4.60 21.37 6.51
CA GLN A 142 -5.54 21.76 7.56
C GLN A 142 -6.97 21.34 7.22
N LEU A 143 -7.41 21.56 5.97
CA LEU A 143 -8.72 21.11 5.48
C LEU A 143 -8.87 19.58 5.51
N LEU A 144 -7.86 18.83 5.07
CA LEU A 144 -7.90 17.36 5.10
C LEU A 144 -7.84 16.80 6.53
N GLN A 145 -7.09 17.44 7.43
CA GLN A 145 -7.00 17.02 8.83
C GLN A 145 -8.30 17.35 9.58
N GLN A 146 -8.95 18.48 9.28
CA GLN A 146 -10.30 18.79 9.75
C GLN A 146 -11.33 17.78 9.22
N ALA A 147 -11.24 17.40 7.94
CA ALA A 147 -12.12 16.40 7.35
C ALA A 147 -11.92 15.00 8.00
N ALA A 148 -10.67 14.57 8.20
CA ALA A 148 -10.35 13.30 8.85
C ALA A 148 -10.79 13.28 10.33
N ALA A 149 -10.58 14.38 11.07
CA ALA A 149 -11.05 14.53 12.45
C ALA A 149 -12.59 14.51 12.55
N ALA A 150 -13.29 15.14 11.59
CA ALA A 150 -14.75 15.10 11.52
C ALA A 150 -15.27 13.68 11.22
N THR A 151 -14.51 12.86 10.49
CA THR A 151 -14.88 11.45 10.24
C THR A 151 -14.71 10.59 11.48
N ALA A 152 -13.69 10.87 12.31
CA ALA A 152 -13.45 10.16 13.57
C ALA A 152 -14.44 10.55 14.69
N ALA A 153 -14.99 11.77 14.67
CA ALA A 153 -15.97 12.24 15.64
C ALA A 153 -17.43 11.84 15.33
N GLY A 154 -17.68 11.14 14.21
CA GLY A 154 -19.00 10.90 13.65
C GLY A 154 -19.51 9.46 13.71
N ALA A 155 -19.04 8.62 14.64
CA ALA A 155 -19.64 7.31 14.89
C ALA A 155 -20.72 7.42 16.00
N PRO A 156 -22.03 7.38 15.69
CA PRO A 156 -23.05 7.24 16.72
C PRO A 156 -23.03 5.82 17.27
N ASP A 157 -22.86 5.71 18.59
CA ASP A 157 -23.02 4.50 19.37
C ASP A 157 -24.50 4.07 19.35
N ILE A 158 -24.82 3.01 18.62
CA ILE A 158 -26.18 2.43 18.64
C ILE A 158 -26.18 1.29 19.65
N SER A 159 -26.14 1.65 20.94
CA SER A 159 -26.44 0.72 22.02
C SER A 159 -27.97 0.62 22.22
N SER A 160 -28.54 -0.47 21.71
CA SER A 160 -29.69 -1.22 22.23
C SER A 160 -30.71 -0.48 23.12
N SER A 161 -31.88 -0.13 22.57
CA SER A 161 -33.11 0.06 23.36
C SER A 161 -34.04 -1.13 23.14
N SER A 162 -34.13 -1.96 24.17
CA SER A 162 -35.03 -3.11 24.31
C SER A 162 -36.50 -2.72 24.28
N PHE A 163 -37.27 -3.48 23.48
CA PHE A 163 -38.72 -3.56 23.51
C PHE A 163 -39.23 -3.99 24.89
N SER A 164 -40.23 -3.27 25.43
CA SER A 164 -41.21 -3.84 26.38
C SER A 164 -42.32 -2.82 26.72
N SER A 165 -43.47 -3.02 26.10
CA SER A 165 -44.84 -3.07 26.66
C SER A 165 -45.37 -1.98 27.62
N THR A 166 -46.48 -1.37 27.18
CA THR A 166 -47.56 -0.62 27.87
C THR A 166 -48.10 -1.30 29.16
N PRO A 167 -49.01 -0.70 30.00
CA PRO A 167 -50.00 0.36 29.70
C PRO A 167 -50.31 1.42 30.80
N ALA A 168 -51.19 2.37 30.44
CA ALA A 168 -52.38 2.83 31.22
C ALA A 168 -52.51 4.35 31.53
N ARG A 169 -53.54 4.94 30.90
CA ARG A 169 -54.68 5.67 31.52
C ARG A 169 -54.50 7.13 32.03
N SER A 170 -55.27 8.02 31.39
CA SER A 170 -56.38 8.83 31.96
C SER A 170 -56.28 10.36 31.91
N SER A 171 -57.36 10.95 31.35
CA SER A 171 -58.02 12.23 31.71
C SER A 171 -57.28 13.54 31.36
N ARG A 172 -57.71 14.36 30.38
CA ARG A 172 -58.94 15.17 30.21
C ARG A 172 -58.93 16.50 31.00
N LYS A 173 -59.31 17.59 30.30
CA LYS A 173 -59.70 18.97 30.70
C LYS A 173 -58.52 19.94 30.87
N THR A 174 -58.53 21.16 30.33
CA THR A 174 -59.53 21.97 29.59
C THR A 174 -58.76 22.93 28.68
#